data_AF-G4QBK0-F1
#
_entry.id   AF-G4QBK0-F1
#
_cell.length_a   1.000
_cell.length_b   1.000
_cell.length_c   1.000
_cell.angle_alpha   90.00
_cell.angle_beta   90.00
_cell.angle_gamma   90.00
#
_symmetry.space_group_name_H-M   'P 1'
#
loop_
_entity.id
_entity.type
_entity.pdbx_description
1 polymer ?
#
loop_
_entity_poly.entity_id
_entity_poly.type
_entity_poly.pdbx_seq_one_letter_code
_entity_poly.pdbx_strand_id
1 'polypeptide(L)'
;MNNEQLKHLRACASQVQKNKNWTTIIKFLSNVSPNEIVNLCDELLALRAGNLKSPSYVPSKAALEAAIGCEVDFPTNDKITDGYAIRYPGFTYNPDLPGPKDGLIWSAQEQFVYKLRQAGELEVGKFIKKMEEQAAIPTWDLSVKVGTREDYQSTITFRYTRSSAASQMSIF
;
A
#
# COMPACT_ATOMS: atom_id res chain seq x y z
N MET A 1 4.03 -20.04 -16.55
CA MET A 1 3.13 -20.29 -17.70
C MET A 1 3.50 -19.31 -18.80
N ASN A 2 3.68 -19.76 -20.05
CA ASN A 2 4.03 -18.86 -21.16
C ASN A 2 2.77 -18.17 -21.75
N ASN A 3 2.97 -17.11 -22.54
CA ASN A 3 1.86 -16.32 -23.09
C ASN A 3 0.90 -17.10 -24.01
N GLU A 4 1.39 -18.15 -24.67
CA GLU A 4 0.56 -19.03 -25.50
C GLU A 4 -0.35 -19.95 -24.65
N GLN A 5 0.16 -20.45 -23.52
CA GLN A 5 -0.63 -21.21 -22.55
C GLN A 5 -1.74 -20.35 -21.92
N LEU A 6 -1.43 -19.09 -21.59
CA LEU A 6 -2.43 -18.13 -21.07
C LEU A 6 -3.54 -17.82 -22.07
N LYS A 7 -3.19 -17.58 -23.35
CA LYS A 7 -4.18 -17.37 -24.42
C LYS A 7 -5.07 -18.59 -24.60
N HIS A 8 -4.49 -19.79 -24.61
CA HIS A 8 -5.23 -21.05 -24.73
C HIS A 8 -6.20 -21.24 -23.54
N LEU A 9 -5.74 -20.96 -22.32
CA LEU A 9 -6.55 -21.07 -21.10
C LEU A 9 -7.72 -20.06 -21.10
N ARG A 10 -7.49 -18.82 -21.53
CA ARG A 10 -8.55 -17.81 -21.73
C ARG A 10 -9.57 -18.21 -22.80
N ALA A 11 -9.11 -18.80 -23.91
CA ALA A 11 -9.97 -19.28 -24.99
C ALA A 11 -10.87 -20.43 -24.52
N CYS A 12 -10.32 -21.40 -23.80
CA CYS A 12 -11.09 -22.51 -23.24
C CYS A 12 -12.06 -22.05 -22.14
N ALA A 13 -11.66 -21.13 -21.25
CA ALA A 13 -12.56 -20.56 -20.25
C ALA A 13 -13.74 -19.81 -20.89
N SER A 14 -13.49 -19.05 -21.96
CA SER A 14 -14.53 -18.36 -22.74
C SER A 14 -15.49 -19.33 -23.42
N GLN A 15 -15.01 -20.49 -23.88
CA GLN A 15 -15.85 -21.54 -24.46
C GLN A 15 -16.74 -22.21 -23.40
N VAL A 16 -16.22 -22.51 -22.21
CA VAL A 16 -17.00 -23.04 -21.08
C VAL A 16 -18.09 -22.05 -20.65
N GLN A 17 -17.78 -20.75 -20.63
CA GLN A 17 -18.75 -19.71 -20.27
C GLN A 17 -19.91 -19.63 -21.28
N LYS A 18 -19.62 -19.82 -22.57
CA LYS A 18 -20.63 -19.82 -23.65
C LYS A 18 -21.41 -21.13 -23.75
N ASN A 19 -20.79 -22.26 -23.42
CA ASN A 19 -21.40 -23.58 -23.52
C ASN A 19 -21.00 -24.46 -22.32
N LYS A 20 -21.87 -24.51 -21.30
CA LYS A 20 -21.65 -25.21 -20.03
C LYS A 20 -21.83 -26.72 -20.13
N ASN A 21 -21.35 -27.34 -21.21
CA ASN A 21 -21.42 -28.80 -21.35
C ASN A 21 -20.21 -29.47 -20.65
N TRP A 22 -20.45 -30.67 -20.14
CA TRP A 22 -19.46 -31.42 -19.35
C TRP A 22 -18.21 -31.79 -20.14
N THR A 23 -18.33 -32.00 -21.44
CA THR A 23 -17.23 -32.29 -22.35
C THR A 23 -16.25 -31.12 -22.51
N THR A 24 -16.74 -29.88 -22.52
CA THR A 24 -15.90 -28.68 -22.64
C THR A 24 -15.17 -28.39 -21.33
N ILE A 25 -15.82 -28.67 -20.19
CA ILE A 25 -15.22 -28.53 -18.87
C ILE A 25 -14.12 -29.58 -18.64
N ILE A 26 -14.35 -30.84 -19.05
CA ILE A 26 -13.33 -31.90 -18.96
C ILE A 26 -12.12 -31.58 -19.84
N LYS A 27 -12.32 -31.10 -21.08
CA LYS A 27 -11.22 -30.69 -21.98
C LYS A 27 -10.42 -29.49 -21.44
N PHE A 28 -11.06 -28.61 -20.68
CA PHE A 28 -10.35 -27.51 -20.01
C PHE A 28 -9.51 -28.05 -18.85
N LEU A 29 -10.10 -28.87 -17.98
CA LEU A 29 -9.42 -29.46 -16.83
C LEU A 29 -8.29 -30.44 -17.21
N SER A 30 -8.36 -31.07 -18.40
CA SER A 30 -7.28 -31.94 -18.89
C SER A 30 -6.07 -31.19 -19.44
N ASN A 31 -6.22 -29.91 -19.77
CA ASN A 31 -5.17 -29.08 -20.38
C ASN A 31 -4.45 -28.17 -19.38
N VAL A 32 -4.88 -28.17 -18.11
CA VAL A 32 -4.33 -27.29 -17.07
C VAL A 32 -4.07 -28.15 -15.83
N SER A 33 -2.90 -28.03 -15.23
CA SER A 33 -2.63 -28.74 -13.98
C SER A 33 -3.61 -28.24 -12.91
N PRO A 34 -4.27 -29.14 -12.15
CA PRO A 34 -5.14 -28.75 -11.04
C PRO A 34 -4.44 -27.82 -10.04
N ASN A 35 -3.14 -28.01 -9.80
CA ASN A 35 -2.35 -27.15 -8.93
C ASN A 35 -2.15 -25.74 -9.50
N GLU A 36 -2.03 -25.61 -10.83
CA GLU A 36 -1.91 -24.31 -11.48
C GLU A 36 -3.24 -23.54 -11.44
N ILE A 37 -4.38 -24.23 -11.57
CA ILE A 37 -5.70 -23.62 -11.40
C ILE A 37 -5.86 -23.11 -9.96
N VAL A 38 -5.51 -23.92 -8.97
CA VAL A 38 -5.60 -23.53 -7.54
C VAL A 38 -4.74 -22.31 -7.27
N ASN A 39 -3.47 -22.32 -7.70
CA ASN A 39 -2.59 -21.17 -7.52
C ASN A 39 -3.12 -19.89 -8.19
N LEU A 40 -3.66 -20.00 -9.41
CA LEU A 40 -4.23 -18.87 -10.15
C LEU A 40 -5.52 -18.35 -9.50
N CYS A 41 -6.36 -19.26 -8.97
CA CYS A 41 -7.55 -18.91 -8.20
C CYS A 41 -7.18 -18.24 -6.88
N ASP A 42 -6.17 -18.73 -6.16
CA ASP A 42 -5.70 -18.13 -4.91
C ASP A 42 -5.08 -16.75 -5.15
N GLU A 43 -4.32 -16.57 -6.23
CA GLU A 43 -3.80 -15.28 -6.65
C GLU A 43 -4.94 -14.30 -7.00
N LEU A 44 -5.95 -14.75 -7.76
CA LEU A 44 -7.13 -13.94 -8.09
C LEU A 44 -7.99 -13.61 -6.86
N LEU A 45 -8.12 -14.54 -5.91
CA LEU A 45 -8.84 -14.33 -4.65
C LEU A 45 -8.09 -13.36 -3.74
N ALA A 46 -6.76 -13.45 -3.66
CA ALA A 46 -5.90 -12.52 -2.94
C ALA A 46 -5.99 -11.11 -3.56
N LEU A 47 -5.93 -10.99 -4.89
CA LEU A 47 -6.12 -9.74 -5.64
C LEU A 47 -7.52 -9.16 -5.41
N ARG A 48 -8.57 -9.99 -5.41
CA ARG A 48 -9.96 -9.56 -5.18
C ARG A 48 -10.18 -9.13 -3.73
N ALA A 49 -9.59 -9.83 -2.76
CA ALA A 49 -9.68 -9.49 -1.34
C ALA A 49 -8.91 -8.20 -1.01
N GLY A 50 -7.74 -7.98 -1.63
CA GLY A 50 -6.96 -6.76 -1.52
C GLY A 50 -7.64 -5.54 -2.16
N ASN A 51 -8.41 -5.74 -3.23
CA ASN A 51 -9.12 -4.66 -3.92
C ASN A 51 -10.37 -4.16 -3.18
N LEU A 52 -11.03 -4.96 -2.34
CA LEU A 52 -12.30 -4.59 -1.71
C LEU A 52 -12.17 -4.07 -0.26
N LYS A 53 -11.06 -4.38 0.43
CA LYS A 53 -10.85 -3.98 1.82
C LYS A 53 -10.00 -2.71 1.92
N SER A 54 -10.19 -1.94 2.99
CA SER A 54 -9.24 -0.88 3.34
C SER A 54 -7.86 -1.50 3.64
N PRO A 55 -6.76 -0.83 3.30
CA PRO A 55 -5.43 -1.28 3.68
C PRO A 55 -5.32 -1.31 5.21
N SER A 56 -4.64 -2.32 5.73
CA SER A 56 -4.32 -2.40 7.15
C SER A 56 -3.31 -1.32 7.52
N TYR A 57 -3.46 -0.70 8.69
CA TYR A 57 -2.47 0.24 9.22
C TYR A 57 -1.27 -0.45 9.87
N VAL A 58 -1.34 -1.77 10.11
CA VAL A 58 -0.30 -2.51 10.82
C VAL A 58 1.09 -2.37 10.17
N PRO A 59 1.25 -2.49 8.83
CA PRO A 59 2.56 -2.30 8.20
C PRO A 59 3.13 -0.90 8.38
N SER A 60 2.31 0.14 8.21
CA SER A 60 2.78 1.53 8.37
C SER A 60 3.08 1.86 9.84
N LYS A 61 2.32 1.30 10.78
CA LYS A 61 2.57 1.46 12.21
C LYS A 61 3.91 0.83 12.58
N ALA A 62 4.12 -0.43 12.23
CA ALA A 62 5.36 -1.14 12.52
C ALA A 62 6.60 -0.46 11.90
N ALA A 63 6.48 0.04 10.66
CA ALA A 63 7.57 0.76 10.00
C ALA A 63 7.93 2.07 10.74
N LEU A 64 6.92 2.84 11.18
CA LEU A 64 7.13 4.05 11.97
C LEU A 64 7.72 3.76 13.34
N GLU A 65 7.20 2.77 14.06
CA GLU A 65 7.70 2.40 15.38
C GLU A 65 9.16 1.94 15.32
N ALA A 66 9.53 1.18 14.28
CA ALA A 66 10.91 0.79 14.05
C ALA A 66 11.83 1.98 13.70
N ALA A 67 11.30 3.00 13.03
CA ALA A 67 12.07 4.20 12.67
C ALA A 67 12.24 5.17 13.85
N ILE A 68 11.19 5.36 14.66
CA ILE A 68 11.17 6.30 15.78
C ILE A 68 11.76 5.65 17.05
N GLY A 69 11.65 4.33 17.18
CA GLY A 69 12.11 3.58 18.35
C GLY A 69 11.14 3.63 19.53
N CYS A 70 9.86 3.91 19.29
CA CYS A 70 8.82 3.93 20.31
C CYS A 70 7.46 3.56 19.72
N GLU A 71 6.47 3.31 20.57
CA GLU A 71 5.07 3.16 20.15
C GLU A 71 4.55 4.46 19.54
N VAL A 72 3.79 4.34 18.45
CA VAL A 72 3.09 5.46 17.82
C VAL A 72 1.59 5.34 18.02
N ASP A 73 0.94 6.50 18.14
CA ASP A 73 -0.50 6.61 18.30
C ASP A 73 -1.26 5.96 17.14
N PHE A 74 -2.52 5.61 17.41
CA PHE A 74 -3.39 5.06 16.38
C PHE A 74 -3.63 6.07 15.25
N PRO A 75 -3.43 5.66 13.99
CA PRO A 75 -3.63 6.57 12.87
C PRO A 75 -5.12 6.74 12.54
N THR A 76 -5.43 7.80 11.79
CA THR A 76 -6.70 7.88 11.06
C THR A 76 -6.57 7.14 9.73
N ASN A 77 -7.67 6.55 9.24
CA ASN A 77 -7.72 5.87 7.95
C ASN A 77 -8.84 6.49 7.10
N ASP A 78 -8.44 7.43 6.23
CA ASP A 78 -9.37 8.23 5.44
C ASP A 78 -9.52 7.63 4.04
N LYS A 79 -10.76 7.46 3.57
CA LYS A 79 -11.03 7.13 2.18
C LYS A 79 -10.75 8.35 1.29
N ILE A 80 -9.98 8.16 0.23
CA ILE A 80 -9.67 9.19 -0.78
C ILE A 80 -10.15 8.75 -2.16
N THR A 81 -10.10 9.63 -3.15
CA THR A 81 -10.66 9.41 -4.50
C THR A 81 -10.18 8.12 -5.16
N ASP A 82 -8.90 7.77 -4.96
CA ASP A 82 -8.19 6.66 -5.63
C ASP A 82 -7.68 5.58 -4.67
N GLY A 83 -8.13 5.59 -3.41
CA GLY A 83 -7.67 4.63 -2.40
C GLY A 83 -7.91 5.08 -0.96
N TYR A 84 -6.88 4.95 -0.12
CA TYR A 84 -6.92 5.31 1.30
C TYR A 84 -5.67 6.08 1.72
N ALA A 85 -5.83 6.96 2.70
CA ALA A 85 -4.75 7.67 3.37
C ALA A 85 -4.74 7.32 4.85
N ILE A 86 -3.67 6.68 5.29
CA ILE A 86 -3.43 6.39 6.71
C ILE A 86 -2.54 7.51 7.26
N ARG A 87 -3.05 8.28 8.22
CA ARG A 87 -2.38 9.49 8.74
C ARG A 87 -2.04 9.32 10.20
N TYR A 88 -0.79 9.57 10.52
CA TYR A 88 -0.30 9.66 11.89
C TYR A 88 -0.21 11.14 12.25
N PRO A 89 -1.20 11.69 12.98
CA PRO A 89 -1.28 13.12 13.23
C PRO A 89 -0.09 13.58 14.09
N GLY A 90 0.44 14.75 13.76
CA GLY A 90 1.36 15.48 14.63
C GLY A 90 0.87 16.93 14.69
N PHE A 91 0.71 17.47 15.89
CA PHE A 91 -0.06 18.67 16.16
C PHE A 91 0.78 19.95 16.32
N THR A 92 2.10 19.87 16.41
CA THR A 92 2.88 21.00 16.98
C THR A 92 4.10 21.49 16.22
N TYR A 93 4.28 21.21 14.92
CA TYR A 93 5.47 21.69 14.22
C TYR A 93 5.26 22.92 13.33
N ASN A 94 5.81 24.05 13.79
CA ASN A 94 6.08 25.25 13.01
C ASN A 94 7.62 25.41 12.89
N PRO A 95 8.18 25.52 11.67
CA PRO A 95 9.62 25.54 11.42
C PRO A 95 10.27 26.88 11.78
N ASP A 96 9.47 27.94 11.96
CA ASP A 96 9.89 29.27 12.38
C ASP A 96 9.84 29.44 13.90
N LEU A 97 9.30 28.47 14.63
CA LEU A 97 9.26 28.46 16.09
C LEU A 97 10.37 27.55 16.66
N PRO A 98 11.12 28.00 17.68
CA PRO A 98 12.25 27.24 18.25
C PRO A 98 11.83 26.00 19.07
N GLY A 99 10.60 25.53 18.96
CA GLY A 99 10.09 24.45 19.78
C GLY A 99 8.57 24.43 19.89
N PRO A 100 8.01 23.56 20.75
CA PRO A 100 6.61 23.66 21.11
C PRO A 100 6.32 25.05 21.69
N LYS A 101 5.10 25.57 21.50
CA LYS A 101 4.64 26.74 22.27
C LYS A 101 4.77 26.42 23.76
N ASP A 102 5.15 27.42 24.57
CA ASP A 102 5.39 27.25 26.01
C ASP A 102 4.29 26.39 26.68
N GLY A 103 4.68 25.26 27.28
CA GLY A 103 3.78 24.32 27.95
C GLY A 103 3.34 23.08 27.16
N LEU A 104 3.73 22.93 25.89
CA LEU A 104 3.46 21.71 25.11
C LEU A 104 4.67 20.75 25.11
N ILE A 105 4.41 19.47 25.35
CA ILE A 105 5.41 18.39 25.22
C ILE A 105 5.30 17.82 23.81
N TRP A 106 6.40 17.82 23.05
CA TRP A 106 6.43 17.13 21.75
C TRP A 106 6.39 15.62 21.92
N SER A 107 5.51 14.97 21.17
CA SER A 107 5.53 13.52 20.98
C SER A 107 6.85 13.06 20.36
N ALA A 108 7.17 11.77 20.52
CA ALA A 108 8.36 11.18 19.91
C ALA A 108 8.34 11.31 18.37
N GLN A 109 7.16 11.22 17.75
CA GLN A 109 6.99 11.47 16.31
C GLN A 109 7.37 12.91 15.94
N GLU A 110 6.90 13.91 16.68
CA GLU A 110 7.18 15.31 16.40
C GLU A 110 8.68 15.63 16.57
N GLN A 111 9.30 15.10 17.62
CA GLN A 111 10.75 15.21 17.82
C GLN A 111 11.54 14.55 16.68
N PHE A 112 11.08 13.39 16.22
CA PHE A 112 11.71 12.68 15.12
C PHE A 112 11.61 13.47 13.81
N VAL A 113 10.42 13.93 13.45
CA VAL A 113 10.20 14.72 12.22
C VAL A 113 10.99 16.02 12.26
N TYR A 114 11.06 16.68 13.43
CA TYR A 114 11.89 17.86 13.62
C TYR A 114 13.36 17.58 13.31
N LYS A 115 13.95 16.59 13.97
CA LYS A 115 15.36 16.20 13.78
C LYS A 115 15.63 15.80 12.32
N LEU A 116 14.70 15.06 11.71
CA LEU A 116 14.79 14.64 10.32
C LEU A 116 14.88 15.84 9.36
N ARG A 117 14.10 16.89 9.62
CA ARG A 117 14.14 18.12 8.81
C ARG A 117 15.39 18.94 9.03
N GLN A 118 15.87 19.03 10.27
CA GLN A 118 17.13 19.70 10.58
C GLN A 118 18.32 19.02 9.88
N ALA A 119 18.22 17.71 9.60
CA ALA A 119 19.20 16.96 8.81
C ALA A 119 19.13 17.24 7.30
N GLY A 120 18.09 17.94 6.83
CA GLY A 120 17.95 18.40 5.44
C GLY A 120 17.08 17.50 4.55
N GLU A 121 16.76 18.01 3.35
CA GLU A 121 15.83 17.37 2.40
C GLU A 121 16.28 15.97 1.95
N LEU A 122 17.59 15.74 1.86
CA LEU A 122 18.14 14.44 1.48
C LEU A 122 17.77 13.35 2.48
N GLU A 123 17.85 13.64 3.78
CA GLU A 123 17.52 12.68 4.84
C GLU A 123 16.02 12.45 4.92
N VAL A 124 15.21 13.50 4.71
CA VAL A 124 13.75 13.37 4.55
C VAL A 124 13.42 12.42 3.39
N GLY A 125 14.09 12.57 2.24
CA GLY A 125 13.91 11.70 1.08
C GLY A 125 14.30 10.24 1.34
N LYS A 126 15.42 10.00 2.05
CA LYS A 126 15.83 8.64 2.46
C LYS A 126 14.82 8.00 3.39
N PHE A 127 14.32 8.76 4.36
CA PHE A 127 13.28 8.29 5.27
C PHE A 127 12.00 7.90 4.52
N ILE A 128 11.53 8.74 3.60
CA ILE A 128 10.35 8.46 2.78
C ILE A 128 10.52 7.14 2.03
N LYS A 129 11.64 6.96 1.32
CA LYS A 129 11.92 5.72 0.58
C LYS A 129 11.93 4.49 1.48
N LYS A 130 12.60 4.58 2.64
CA LYS A 130 12.62 3.49 3.63
C LYS A 130 11.22 3.13 4.10
N MET A 131 10.35 4.12 4.34
CA MET A 131 8.97 3.87 4.75
C MET A 131 8.13 3.24 3.64
N GLU A 132 8.33 3.66 2.38
CA GLU A 132 7.67 3.05 1.22
C GLU A 132 8.06 1.58 1.04
N GLU A 133 9.32 1.23 1.29
CA GLU A 133 9.81 -0.16 1.23
C GLU A 133 9.24 -1.01 2.38
N GLN A 134 9.22 -0.49 3.61
CA GLN A 134 8.86 -1.26 4.80
C GLN A 134 7.35 -1.40 5.02
N ALA A 135 6.55 -0.43 4.55
CA ALA A 135 5.10 -0.44 4.72
C ALA A 135 4.35 -0.91 3.46
N ALA A 136 5.04 -1.43 2.45
CA ALA A 136 4.44 -1.90 1.21
C ALA A 136 3.36 -2.98 1.44
N ILE A 137 2.24 -2.85 0.74
CA ILE A 137 1.19 -3.88 0.70
C ILE A 137 1.08 -4.36 -0.75
N PRO A 138 1.21 -5.66 -1.05
CA PRO A 138 1.36 -6.16 -2.43
C PRO A 138 0.29 -5.73 -3.44
N THR A 139 -0.92 -5.40 -2.99
CA THR A 139 -2.05 -4.99 -3.85
C THR A 139 -2.26 -3.48 -3.94
N TRP A 140 -1.38 -2.68 -3.34
CA TRP A 140 -1.51 -1.23 -3.25
C TRP A 140 -0.23 -0.54 -3.69
N ASP A 141 -0.38 0.51 -4.48
CA ASP A 141 0.71 1.45 -4.72
C ASP A 141 0.81 2.35 -3.49
N LEU A 142 2.01 2.44 -2.89
CA LEU A 142 2.27 3.24 -1.71
C LEU A 142 3.08 4.48 -2.06
N SER A 143 2.64 5.62 -1.54
CA SER A 143 3.47 6.83 -1.44
C SER A 143 3.44 7.37 -0.01
N VAL A 144 4.59 7.81 0.50
CA VAL A 144 4.71 8.37 1.85
C VAL A 144 5.00 9.87 1.78
N LYS A 145 4.35 10.64 2.65
CA LYS A 145 4.52 12.09 2.73
C LYS A 145 4.66 12.54 4.18
N VAL A 146 5.56 13.48 4.40
CA VAL A 146 5.65 14.27 5.63
C VAL A 146 4.95 15.60 5.37
N GLY A 147 4.04 16.02 6.25
CA GLY A 147 3.15 17.16 6.02
C GLY A 147 3.90 18.47 5.81
N THR A 148 3.41 19.36 4.95
CA THR A 148 4.14 20.59 4.56
C THR A 148 3.41 21.87 4.96
N ARG A 149 2.23 21.78 5.57
CA ARG A 149 1.40 22.92 6.00
C ARG A 149 1.54 23.15 7.49
N GLU A 150 1.48 24.42 7.92
CA GLU A 150 1.68 24.89 9.31
C GLU A 150 0.98 24.03 10.37
N ASP A 151 -0.30 23.67 10.18
CA ASP A 151 -1.06 22.89 11.17
C ASP A 151 -0.82 21.36 11.13
N TYR A 152 -0.06 20.85 10.16
CA TYR A 152 0.11 19.41 9.91
C TYR A 152 1.56 18.99 9.64
N GLN A 153 2.55 19.83 9.96
CA GLN A 153 3.91 19.57 9.47
C GLN A 153 4.55 18.30 10.05
N SER A 154 4.13 17.88 11.24
CA SER A 154 4.58 16.61 11.85
C SER A 154 3.74 15.41 11.43
N THR A 155 2.70 15.60 10.62
CA THR A 155 1.85 14.51 10.16
C THR A 155 2.60 13.66 9.14
N ILE A 156 2.62 12.35 9.36
CA ILE A 156 3.13 11.39 8.37
C ILE A 156 1.94 10.69 7.72
N THR A 157 1.88 10.72 6.39
CA THR A 157 0.77 10.17 5.62
C THR A 157 1.27 9.06 4.71
N PHE A 158 0.68 7.87 4.86
CA PHE A 158 0.84 6.73 3.96
C PHE A 158 -0.37 6.69 3.04
N ARG A 159 -0.17 6.99 1.76
CA ARG A 159 -1.22 6.96 0.76
C ARG A 159 -1.13 5.66 -0.03
N TYR A 160 -2.15 4.83 0.11
CA TYR A 160 -2.32 3.59 -0.62
C TYR A 160 -3.33 3.82 -1.74
N THR A 161 -2.86 3.84 -2.98
CA THR A 161 -3.71 3.95 -4.17
C THR A 161 -3.83 2.60 -4.84
N ARG A 162 -4.98 2.33 -5.46
CA ARG A 162 -5.09 1.11 -6.27
C ARG A 162 -4.21 1.26 -7.49
N SER A 163 -3.44 0.22 -7.80
CA SER A 163 -2.72 0.16 -9.07
C SER A 163 -3.70 0.42 -10.20
N SER A 164 -3.50 1.54 -10.90
CA SER A 164 -4.32 1.83 -12.07
C SER A 164 -4.15 0.66 -13.05
N ALA A 165 -5.24 0.24 -13.70
CA ALA A 165 -5.21 -0.87 -14.66
C ALA A 165 -4.13 -0.73 -15.75
N ALA A 166 -3.55 0.46 -15.93
CA ALA A 166 -2.45 0.73 -16.85
C ALA A 166 -1.11 0.09 -16.43
N SER A 167 -0.79 -0.02 -15.12
CA SER A 167 0.48 -0.59 -14.66
C SER A 167 0.50 -2.12 -14.64
N GLN A 168 -0.67 -2.75 -14.67
CA GLN A 168 -0.78 -4.22 -14.77
C GLN A 168 -0.73 -4.70 -16.23
N MET A 169 -0.95 -3.84 -17.23
CA MET A 169 -0.85 -4.20 -18.65
C MET A 169 0.58 -4.20 -19.21
N SER A 170 1.59 -3.83 -18.41
CA SER A 170 3.00 -3.87 -18.84
C SER A 170 3.74 -5.15 -18.44
N ILE A 171 3.08 -6.06 -17.69
CA ILE A 171 3.65 -7.34 -17.25
C ILE A 171 2.95 -8.55 -17.90
N PHE A 172 1.92 -8.35 -18.73
CA PHE A 172 1.20 -9.44 -19.44
C PHE A 172 1.28 -9.34 -20.96
#